data_AF-A0A523W9Y4-F1
#
_entry.id   AF-A0A523W9Y4-F1
#
_cell.length_a   1.000
_cell.length_b   1.000
_cell.length_c   1.000
_cell.angle_alpha   90.00
_cell.angle_beta   90.00
_cell.angle_gamma   90.00
#
_symmetry.space_group_name_H-M   'P 1'
#
loop_
_entity.id
_entity.type
_entity.pdbx_description
1 polymer ?
#
loop_
_entity_poly.entity_id
_entity_poly.type
_entity_poly.pdbx_seq_one_letter_code
_entity_poly.pdbx_strand_id
1 'polypeptide(L)'
;MLKIITDRGLRQYLEEISRYAILSKEEEFKLAKRIRKKYDEDAKEKMICANLRIVVFIAKKFQNQGLTLSELVNAGNEGLIHSTSKFDERKGYRFNTYSVWWIKRAIYDAINARRGIVPKSYLAKRMHVQTLKLIQKKGREPTIEELAKILKVDESAVSLALGELVPPYSLDETFEDTESPYIESVRLDIEGADNLLAPPPDVIFKKKNQKEKLLKALKKLEPREQEILKRNFGLGDYDVHSLEEISRIMNITRERVRQIKENALRKLKIVLSRRKS
;
A
#
# COMPACT_ATOMS: atom_id res chain seq x y z
N MET A 1 5.62 33.56 24.22
CA MET A 1 4.16 33.59 23.97
C MET A 1 3.71 32.17 23.69
N LEU A 2 3.27 31.46 24.73
CA LEU A 2 2.75 30.09 24.67
C LEU A 2 1.43 30.11 23.89
N LYS A 3 1.48 29.87 22.57
CA LYS A 3 0.26 29.58 21.83
C LYS A 3 -0.39 28.35 22.48
N ILE A 4 -1.63 28.58 22.88
CA ILE A 4 -2.53 27.75 23.67
C ILE A 4 -2.28 26.26 23.36
N ILE A 5 -1.63 25.57 24.30
CA ILE A 5 -1.73 24.11 24.38
C ILE A 5 -3.18 23.86 24.81
N THR A 6 -4.05 23.60 23.83
CA THR A 6 -5.48 23.29 24.00
C THR A 6 -5.69 21.91 24.62
N ASP A 7 -4.68 21.03 24.53
CA ASP A 7 -4.73 19.69 25.06
C ASP A 7 -4.41 19.66 26.56
N ARG A 8 -5.43 19.43 27.38
CA ARG A 8 -5.32 19.28 28.84
C ARG A 8 -4.38 18.12 29.21
N GLY A 9 -4.37 17.05 28.40
CA GLY A 9 -3.50 15.89 28.61
C GLY A 9 -2.02 16.23 28.44
N LEU A 10 -1.69 17.03 27.42
CA LEU A 10 -0.31 17.44 27.20
C LEU A 10 0.24 18.32 28.32
N ARG A 11 -0.59 19.19 28.92
CA ARG A 11 -0.15 20.03 30.05
C ARG A 11 0.20 19.18 31.28
N GLN A 12 -0.67 18.23 31.63
CA GLN A 12 -0.43 17.32 32.74
C GLN A 12 0.86 16.49 32.50
N TYR A 13 1.03 15.97 31.29
CA TYR A 13 2.26 15.26 30.91
C TYR A 13 3.51 16.13 31.10
N LEU A 14 3.49 17.40 30.67
CA LEU A 14 4.62 18.31 30.82
C LEU A 14 4.96 18.60 32.29
N GLU A 15 3.95 18.69 33.16
CA GLU A 15 4.14 18.84 34.60
C GLU A 15 4.75 17.58 35.22
N GLU A 16 4.25 16.39 34.88
CA GLU A 16 4.75 15.11 35.36
C GLU A 16 6.22 14.90 34.99
N ILE A 17 6.59 15.12 33.71
CA ILE A 17 7.97 14.92 33.28
C ILE A 17 8.95 15.95 33.88
N SER A 18 8.45 17.09 34.34
CA SER A 18 9.29 18.12 34.96
C SER A 18 9.78 17.73 36.36
N ARG A 19 9.07 16.81 37.03
CA ARG A 19 9.39 16.33 38.38
C ARG A 19 10.56 15.35 38.41
N TYR A 20 10.88 14.71 37.29
CA TYR A 20 12.00 13.78 37.21
C TYR A 20 13.34 14.50 37.27
N ALA A 21 14.23 13.99 38.12
CA ALA A 21 15.59 14.51 38.27
C ALA A 21 16.43 14.25 37.01
N ILE A 22 17.31 15.20 36.70
CA ILE A 22 18.30 15.06 35.62
C ILE A 22 19.41 14.14 36.12
N LEU A 23 19.77 13.15 35.31
CA LEU A 23 20.84 12.22 35.64
C LEU A 23 22.22 12.84 35.37
N SER A 24 23.15 12.60 36.28
CA SER A 24 24.57 12.84 36.05
C SER A 24 25.16 11.81 35.07
N LYS A 25 26.33 12.13 34.49
CA LYS A 25 27.03 11.18 33.60
C LYS A 25 27.33 9.85 34.32
N GLU A 26 27.71 9.87 35.59
CA GLU A 26 28.01 8.63 36.32
C GLU A 26 26.76 7.77 36.55
N GLU A 27 25.62 8.39 36.83
CA GLU A 27 24.35 7.70 37.01
C GLU A 27 23.85 7.11 35.69
N GLU A 28 23.95 7.84 34.58
CA GLU A 28 23.65 7.33 33.23
C GLU A 28 24.43 6.03 32.96
N PHE A 29 25.73 6.02 33.26
CA PHE A 29 26.58 4.84 33.04
C PHE A 29 26.21 3.68 33.97
N LYS A 30 25.90 3.95 35.24
CA LYS A 30 25.45 2.93 36.19
C LYS A 30 24.14 2.29 35.76
N LEU A 31 23.16 3.09 35.32
CA LEU A 31 21.87 2.61 34.83
C LEU A 31 22.05 1.82 33.53
N ALA A 32 22.78 2.35 32.54
CA ALA A 32 23.06 1.66 31.28
C ALA A 32 23.71 0.28 31.50
N LYS A 33 24.66 0.20 32.44
CA LYS A 33 25.32 -1.06 32.80
C LYS A 33 24.34 -2.07 33.42
N ARG A 34 23.41 -1.62 34.26
CA ARG A 34 22.35 -2.48 34.84
C ARG A 34 21.39 -2.97 33.76
N ILE A 35 20.93 -2.08 32.89
CA ILE A 35 20.03 -2.41 31.78
C ILE A 35 20.65 -3.49 30.90
N ARG A 36 21.91 -3.31 30.46
CA ARG A 36 22.57 -4.27 29.56
C ARG A 36 22.91 -5.60 30.23
N LYS A 37 23.35 -5.61 31.49
CA LYS A 37 23.83 -6.84 32.17
C LYS A 37 22.73 -7.64 32.85
N LYS A 38 21.71 -6.96 33.39
CA LYS A 38 20.69 -7.56 34.24
C LYS A 38 19.28 -7.47 33.67
N TYR A 39 19.10 -6.85 32.49
CA TYR A 39 17.78 -6.60 31.90
C TYR A 39 16.81 -5.93 32.90
N ASP A 40 17.37 -4.98 33.65
CA ASP A 40 16.72 -4.30 34.77
C ASP A 40 15.74 -3.25 34.24
N GLU A 41 14.45 -3.57 34.28
CA GLU A 41 13.38 -2.69 33.77
C GLU A 41 13.23 -1.42 34.63
N ASP A 42 13.42 -1.48 35.95
CA ASP A 42 13.37 -0.29 36.81
C ASP A 42 14.48 0.72 36.43
N ALA A 43 15.69 0.20 36.14
CA ALA A 43 16.80 1.04 35.70
C ALA A 43 16.52 1.68 34.33
N LYS A 44 15.85 0.95 33.43
CA LYS A 44 15.45 1.42 32.11
C LYS A 44 14.36 2.48 32.21
N GLU A 45 13.34 2.26 33.03
CA GLU A 45 12.28 3.24 33.29
C GLU A 45 12.87 4.52 33.87
N LYS A 46 13.73 4.43 34.89
CA LYS A 46 14.40 5.60 35.46
C LYS A 46 15.21 6.37 34.42
N MET A 47 15.91 5.65 33.54
CA MET A 47 16.68 6.24 32.45
C MET A 47 15.79 6.90 31.39
N ILE A 48 14.63 6.33 31.07
CA ILE A 48 13.65 6.92 30.15
C ILE A 48 13.05 8.20 30.77
N CYS A 49 12.52 8.11 32.00
CA CYS A 49 11.82 9.19 32.69
C CYS A 49 12.69 10.44 32.85
N ALA A 50 13.97 10.28 33.19
CA ALA A 50 14.92 11.38 33.29
C ALA A 50 15.18 12.12 31.96
N ASN A 51 14.92 11.46 30.82
CA ASN A 51 15.20 11.99 29.49
C ASN A 51 13.95 12.39 28.69
N LEU A 52 12.73 12.24 29.22
CA LEU A 52 11.50 12.63 28.51
C LEU A 52 11.48 14.11 28.08
N ARG A 53 12.14 14.99 28.84
CA ARG A 53 12.24 16.43 28.53
C ARG A 53 12.97 16.70 27.21
N ILE A 54 13.96 15.89 26.83
CA ILE A 54 14.68 16.08 25.56
C ILE A 54 13.79 15.75 24.36
N VAL A 55 12.88 14.79 24.52
CA VAL A 55 11.92 14.41 23.47
C VAL A 55 11.03 15.58 23.13
N VAL A 56 10.45 16.24 24.14
CA VAL A 56 9.62 17.44 23.96
C VAL A 56 10.40 18.56 23.27
N PHE A 57 11.66 18.79 23.67
CA PHE A 57 12.50 19.80 23.05
C PHE A 57 12.76 19.52 21.56
N ILE A 58 12.97 18.26 21.19
CA ILE A 58 13.17 17.85 19.80
C ILE A 58 11.85 17.95 19.02
N ALA A 59 10.75 17.40 19.56
CA ALA A 59 9.44 17.35 18.93
C ALA A 59 8.88 18.74 18.57
N LYS A 60 9.15 19.76 19.41
CA LYS A 60 8.78 21.15 19.11
C LYS A 60 9.32 21.67 17.77
N LYS A 61 10.47 21.16 17.29
CA LYS A 61 11.06 21.56 16.00
C LYS A 61 10.34 20.96 14.79
N PHE A 62 9.49 19.95 15.01
CA PHE A 62 8.76 19.21 13.98
C PHE A 62 7.26 19.57 13.94
N GLN A 63 6.84 20.62 14.64
CA GLN A 63 5.47 21.10 14.61
C GLN A 63 5.07 21.58 13.20
N ASN A 64 3.76 21.63 12.95
CA ASN A 64 3.14 22.06 11.69
C ASN A 64 3.43 21.13 10.49
N GLN A 65 3.79 19.86 10.74
CA GLN A 65 4.02 18.87 9.67
C GLN A 65 2.87 17.87 9.47
N GLY A 66 1.69 18.15 10.05
CA GLY A 66 0.47 17.34 9.95
C GLY A 66 0.14 16.50 11.18
N LEU A 67 1.05 16.45 12.16
CA LEU A 67 0.83 15.81 13.47
C LEU A 67 0.73 16.87 14.57
N THR A 68 -0.09 16.59 15.58
CA THR A 68 -0.16 17.37 16.82
C THR A 68 1.13 17.20 17.64
N LEU A 69 1.41 18.14 18.55
CA LEU A 69 2.60 18.02 19.41
C LEU A 69 2.56 16.76 20.28
N SER A 70 1.37 16.33 20.74
CA SER A 70 1.18 15.12 21.54
C SER A 70 1.60 13.87 20.75
N GLU A 71 1.16 13.75 19.49
CA GLU A 71 1.54 12.65 18.60
C GLU A 71 3.05 12.63 18.31
N LEU A 72 3.65 13.81 18.05
CA LEU A 72 5.10 13.93 17.84
C LEU A 72 5.90 13.52 19.08
N VAL A 73 5.43 13.88 20.28
CA VAL A 73 6.06 13.49 21.55
C VAL A 73 5.93 11.98 21.77
N ASN A 74 4.78 11.38 21.50
CA ASN A 74 4.59 9.93 21.61
C ASN A 74 5.51 9.16 20.67
N ALA A 75 5.59 9.54 19.40
CA ALA A 75 6.54 8.93 18.46
C ALA A 75 8.01 9.10 18.91
N GLY A 76 8.35 10.29 19.43
CA GLY A 76 9.67 10.53 19.99
C GLY A 76 9.98 9.68 21.23
N ASN A 77 8.99 9.42 22.08
CA ASN A 77 9.11 8.56 23.26
C ASN A 77 9.40 7.11 22.86
N GLU A 78 8.78 6.59 21.81
CA GLU A 78 9.12 5.27 21.24
C GLU A 78 10.58 5.21 20.80
N GLY A 79 11.05 6.26 20.10
CA GLY A 79 12.46 6.39 19.72
C GLY A 79 13.42 6.43 20.93
N LEU A 80 13.01 7.11 22.00
CA LEU A 80 13.77 7.15 23.25
C LEU A 80 13.88 5.75 23.88
N ILE A 81 12.76 5.05 24.05
CA ILE A 81 12.70 3.67 24.60
C ILE A 81 13.61 2.73 23.80
N HIS A 82 13.56 2.83 22.48
CA HIS A 82 14.41 2.04 21.59
C HIS A 82 15.90 2.34 21.82
N SER A 83 16.25 3.62 21.95
CA SER A 83 17.64 4.04 22.20
C SER A 83 18.15 3.59 23.56
N THR A 84 17.31 3.61 24.61
CA THR A 84 17.67 3.14 25.96
C THR A 84 18.07 1.66 25.95
N SER A 85 17.33 0.85 25.17
CA SER A 85 17.59 -0.59 25.08
C SER A 85 18.87 -0.94 24.32
N LYS A 86 19.35 -0.05 23.45
CA LYS A 86 20.53 -0.26 22.58
C LYS A 86 21.75 0.55 22.96
N PHE A 87 21.65 1.39 23.99
CA PHE A 87 22.74 2.25 24.41
C PHE A 87 23.89 1.43 25.00
N ASP A 88 25.11 1.74 24.58
CA ASP A 88 26.34 1.10 25.07
C ASP A 88 27.20 2.14 25.78
N GLU A 89 27.33 1.97 27.09
CA GLU A 89 28.08 2.87 27.95
C GLU A 89 29.60 2.79 27.70
N ARG A 90 30.10 1.68 27.13
CA ARG A 90 31.54 1.48 26.87
C ARG A 90 32.11 2.47 25.85
N LYS A 91 31.25 3.07 25.02
CA LYS A 91 31.64 4.02 23.97
C LYS A 91 31.97 5.42 24.52
N GLY A 92 31.72 5.69 25.81
CA GLY A 92 32.16 6.93 26.46
C GLY A 92 31.35 8.20 26.15
N TYR A 93 30.39 8.14 25.21
CA TYR A 93 29.50 9.26 24.86
C TYR A 93 28.33 9.39 25.83
N ARG A 94 27.75 10.60 25.93
CA ARG A 94 26.53 10.86 26.72
C ARG A 94 25.32 10.18 26.07
N PHE A 95 24.38 9.72 26.89
CA PHE A 95 23.15 9.09 26.38
C PHE A 95 22.36 10.03 25.46
N ASN A 96 22.24 11.31 25.83
CA ASN A 96 21.55 12.32 25.03
C ASN A 96 22.12 12.45 23.60
N THR A 97 23.43 12.31 23.43
CA THR A 97 24.05 12.36 22.10
C THR A 97 23.54 11.22 21.21
N TYR A 98 23.35 10.03 21.79
CA TYR A 98 22.88 8.85 21.07
C TYR A 98 21.36 8.86 20.85
N SER A 99 20.58 9.21 21.87
CA SER A 99 19.12 9.18 21.84
C SER A 99 18.52 10.17 20.84
N VAL A 100 19.15 11.34 20.64
CA VAL A 100 18.69 12.36 19.69
C VAL A 100 18.48 11.81 18.28
N TRP A 101 19.35 10.92 17.79
CA TRP A 101 19.20 10.35 16.45
C TRP A 101 17.96 9.47 16.36
N TRP A 102 17.74 8.61 17.36
CA TRP A 102 16.59 7.72 17.41
C TRP A 102 15.26 8.46 17.59
N ILE A 103 15.25 9.48 18.44
CA ILE A 103 14.08 10.34 18.64
C ILE A 103 13.71 11.04 17.34
N LYS A 104 14.69 11.68 16.66
CA LYS A 104 14.44 12.35 15.38
C LYS A 104 13.92 11.36 14.34
N ARG A 105 14.56 10.20 14.22
CA ARG A 105 14.16 9.16 13.27
C ARG A 105 12.71 8.71 13.51
N ALA A 106 12.34 8.40 14.75
CA ALA A 106 10.99 7.97 15.08
C ALA A 106 9.94 9.05 14.76
N ILE A 107 10.25 10.33 15.06
CA ILE A 107 9.40 11.46 14.69
C ILE A 107 9.26 11.59 13.16
N TYR A 108 10.36 11.50 12.42
CA TYR A 108 10.33 11.54 10.94
C TYR A 108 9.52 10.38 10.36
N ASP A 109 9.71 9.17 10.89
CA ASP A 109 8.99 7.97 10.44
C ASP A 109 7.47 8.13 10.71
N ALA A 110 7.08 8.68 11.86
CA ALA A 110 5.67 8.97 12.18
C ALA A 110 5.04 10.03 11.26
N ILE A 111 5.76 11.12 10.97
CA ILE A 111 5.29 12.17 10.04
C ILE A 111 5.06 11.58 8.65
N ASN A 112 6.02 10.78 8.17
CA ASN A 112 5.95 10.13 6.87
C ASN A 112 4.81 9.11 6.80
N ALA A 113 4.62 8.30 7.86
CA ALA A 113 3.51 7.36 7.96
C ALA A 113 2.15 8.07 7.90
N ARG A 114 1.98 9.20 8.60
CA ARG A 114 0.74 10.00 8.55
C ARG A 114 0.45 10.57 7.16
N ARG A 115 1.48 10.96 6.42
CA ARG A 115 1.36 11.45 5.04
C ARG A 115 1.05 10.35 4.03
N GLY A 116 1.06 9.08 4.43
CA GLY A 116 0.97 7.94 3.49
C GLY A 116 2.22 7.78 2.59
N ILE A 117 3.20 8.67 2.72
CA ILE A 117 4.47 8.62 2.00
C ILE A 117 5.46 7.86 2.88
N VAL A 118 5.46 6.54 2.78
CA VAL A 118 6.51 5.71 3.39
C VAL A 118 7.36 5.17 2.24
N PRO A 119 8.46 5.85 1.86
CA PRO A 119 9.34 5.35 0.81
C PRO A 119 9.93 4.03 1.32
N LYS A 120 9.52 2.92 0.70
CA LYS A 120 9.96 1.58 1.09
C LYS A 120 11.36 1.34 0.52
N SER A 121 11.63 1.88 -0.66
CA SER A 121 12.91 1.76 -1.34
C SER A 121 13.96 2.72 -0.78
N TYR A 122 15.18 2.20 -0.57
CA TYR A 122 16.35 3.02 -0.28
C TYR A 122 16.61 4.07 -1.37
N LEU A 123 16.27 3.75 -2.63
CA LEU A 123 16.41 4.65 -3.76
C LEU A 123 15.52 5.88 -3.60
N ALA A 124 14.24 5.69 -3.26
CA ALA A 124 13.28 6.78 -3.07
C ALA A 124 13.72 7.74 -1.95
N LYS A 125 14.25 7.21 -0.84
CA LYS A 125 14.81 8.03 0.26
C LYS A 125 16.01 8.88 -0.20
N ARG A 126 16.96 8.28 -0.94
CA ARG A 126 18.12 9.01 -1.47
C ARG A 126 17.70 10.05 -2.50
N MET A 127 16.75 9.70 -3.35
CA MET A 127 16.23 10.58 -4.37
C MET A 127 15.60 11.83 -3.75
N HIS A 128 14.72 11.67 -2.74
CA HIS A 128 14.12 12.81 -2.04
C HIS A 128 15.16 13.81 -1.51
N VAL A 129 16.23 13.31 -0.87
CA VAL A 129 17.32 14.17 -0.36
C VAL A 129 18.08 14.87 -1.50
N GLN A 130 18.32 14.19 -2.63
CA GLN A 130 19.02 14.80 -3.77
C GLN A 130 18.14 15.82 -4.49
N THR A 131 16.84 15.55 -4.62
CA THR A 131 15.86 16.48 -5.18
C THR A 131 15.84 17.78 -4.40
N LEU A 132 15.74 17.73 -3.06
CA LEU A 132 15.80 18.93 -2.21
C LEU A 132 17.11 19.71 -2.39
N LYS A 133 18.26 19.02 -2.51
CA LYS A 133 19.56 19.66 -2.75
C LYS A 133 19.64 20.31 -4.12
N LEU A 134 19.06 19.71 -5.15
CA LEU A 134 19.05 20.25 -6.51
C LEU A 134 18.14 21.46 -6.62
N ILE A 135 16.96 21.41 -6.00
CA ILE A 135 16.06 22.55 -5.90
C ILE A 135 16.77 23.72 -5.22
N GLN A 136 17.48 23.47 -4.11
CA GLN A 136 18.23 24.51 -3.41
C GLN A 136 19.36 25.11 -4.27
N LYS A 137 20.04 24.28 -5.09
CA LYS A 137 21.17 24.74 -5.93
C LYS A 137 20.73 25.41 -7.23
N LYS A 138 19.70 24.89 -7.89
CA LYS A 138 19.29 25.29 -9.25
C LYS A 138 18.01 26.15 -9.25
N GLY A 139 17.29 26.25 -8.14
CA GLY A 139 16.03 26.99 -8.04
C GLY A 139 14.87 26.39 -8.85
N ARG A 140 15.04 25.18 -9.40
CA ARG A 140 14.02 24.46 -10.18
C ARG A 140 13.98 22.99 -9.82
N GLU A 141 12.86 22.33 -10.17
CA GLU A 141 12.75 20.89 -10.04
C GLU A 141 13.75 20.17 -10.99
N PRO A 142 14.40 19.09 -10.52
CA PRO A 142 15.32 18.31 -11.34
C PRO A 142 14.58 17.40 -12.31
N THR A 143 15.16 17.16 -13.49
CA THR A 143 14.61 16.21 -14.47
C THR A 143 14.96 14.77 -14.08
N ILE A 144 14.20 13.80 -14.61
CA ILE A 144 14.42 12.36 -14.37
C ILE A 144 15.85 11.97 -14.78
N GLU A 145 16.32 12.44 -15.93
CA GLU A 145 17.69 12.19 -16.42
C GLU A 145 18.77 12.73 -15.47
N GLU A 146 18.56 13.92 -14.90
CA GLU A 146 19.50 14.53 -13.95
C GLU A 146 19.57 13.71 -12.66
N LEU A 147 18.42 13.24 -12.17
CA LEU A 147 18.33 12.38 -11.00
C LEU A 147 18.99 11.01 -11.26
N ALA A 148 18.74 10.40 -12.43
CA ALA A 148 19.34 9.13 -12.84
C ALA A 148 20.87 9.22 -12.86
N LYS A 149 21.43 10.27 -13.46
CA LYS A 149 22.89 10.52 -13.52
C LYS A 149 23.51 10.69 -12.13
N ILE A 150 22.85 11.43 -11.24
CA ILE A 150 23.36 11.70 -9.88
C ILE A 150 23.27 10.46 -9.00
N LEU A 151 22.18 9.71 -9.12
CA LEU A 151 21.94 8.50 -8.32
C LEU A 151 22.65 7.26 -8.89
N LYS A 152 23.15 7.34 -10.13
CA LYS A 152 23.79 6.25 -10.88
C LYS A 152 22.85 5.04 -11.04
N VAL A 153 21.63 5.30 -11.46
CA VAL A 153 20.58 4.29 -11.68
C VAL A 153 19.88 4.56 -13.01
N ASP A 154 19.20 3.55 -13.54
CA ASP A 154 18.40 3.69 -14.76
C ASP A 154 17.19 4.60 -14.53
N GLU A 155 16.76 5.28 -15.58
CA GLU A 155 15.60 6.18 -15.57
C GLU A 155 14.31 5.46 -15.17
N SER A 156 14.16 4.20 -15.56
CA SER A 156 13.03 3.35 -15.17
C SER A 156 12.92 3.18 -13.65
N ALA A 157 14.06 3.01 -12.97
CA ALA A 157 14.10 2.90 -11.52
C ALA A 157 13.80 4.24 -10.82
N VAL A 158 14.16 5.36 -11.44
CA VAL A 158 13.80 6.71 -10.97
C VAL A 158 12.30 6.94 -11.09
N SER A 159 11.67 6.55 -12.20
CA SER A 159 10.22 6.66 -12.39
C SER A 159 9.44 5.85 -11.37
N LEU A 160 9.87 4.61 -11.10
CA LEU A 160 9.28 3.79 -10.04
C LEU A 160 9.43 4.42 -8.65
N ALA A 161 10.63 4.93 -8.35
CA ALA A 161 10.91 5.60 -7.08
C ALA A 161 10.12 6.91 -6.92
N LEU A 162 9.81 7.62 -8.01
CA LEU A 162 8.99 8.83 -7.99
C LEU A 162 7.55 8.49 -7.59
N GLY A 163 7.01 7.38 -8.10
CA GLY A 163 5.69 6.88 -7.70
C GLY A 163 5.56 6.62 -6.18
N GLU A 164 6.63 6.17 -5.51
CA GLU A 164 6.64 5.98 -4.05
C GLU A 164 6.59 7.29 -3.25
N LEU A 165 6.95 8.43 -3.86
CA LEU A 165 7.01 9.74 -3.19
C LEU A 165 5.74 10.57 -3.37
N VAL A 166 4.80 10.14 -4.21
CA VAL A 166 3.52 10.84 -4.44
C VAL A 166 2.64 10.67 -3.19
N PRO A 167 2.20 11.77 -2.54
CA PRO A 167 1.23 11.68 -1.46
C PRO A 167 -0.11 11.16 -1.99
N PRO A 168 -0.83 10.30 -1.23
CA PRO A 168 -2.20 9.95 -1.57
C PRO A 168 -3.10 11.19 -1.50
N TYR A 169 -3.99 11.32 -2.47
CA TYR A 169 -5.05 12.32 -2.48
C TYR A 169 -6.29 11.80 -1.75
N SER A 170 -7.06 12.69 -1.14
CA SER A 170 -8.34 12.33 -0.52
C SER A 170 -9.38 12.12 -1.62
N LEU A 171 -10.04 10.96 -1.62
CA LEU A 171 -11.12 10.66 -2.58
C LEU A 171 -12.40 11.47 -2.30
N ASP A 172 -12.53 11.97 -1.07
CA ASP A 172 -13.66 12.79 -0.60
C ASP A 172 -13.41 14.29 -0.81
N GLU A 173 -12.26 14.68 -1.36
CA GLU A 173 -11.97 16.08 -1.67
C GLU A 173 -12.81 16.53 -2.88
N THR A 174 -13.54 17.64 -2.71
CA THR A 174 -14.33 18.29 -3.76
C THR A 174 -13.51 19.40 -4.41
N PHE A 175 -13.55 19.55 -5.73
CA PHE A 175 -12.97 20.74 -6.38
C PHE A 175 -13.80 21.99 -6.07
N GLU A 176 -13.16 23.16 -6.03
CA GLU A 176 -13.82 24.45 -5.76
C GLU A 176 -14.99 24.75 -6.74
N ASP A 177 -14.98 24.17 -7.95
CA ASP A 177 -15.99 24.41 -8.99
C ASP A 177 -17.04 23.29 -9.17
N THR A 178 -16.95 22.18 -8.43
CA THR A 178 -17.91 21.06 -8.56
C THR A 178 -18.25 20.46 -7.20
N GLU A 179 -19.55 20.37 -6.88
CA GLU A 179 -20.05 19.71 -5.65
C GLU A 179 -19.80 18.18 -5.61
N SER A 180 -19.27 17.59 -6.69
CA SER A 180 -19.00 16.16 -6.78
C SER A 180 -17.60 15.80 -6.26
N PRO A 181 -17.45 14.74 -5.45
CA PRO A 181 -16.16 14.29 -4.95
C PRO A 181 -15.26 13.73 -6.07
N TYR A 182 -13.94 13.80 -5.87
CA TYR A 182 -12.89 13.36 -6.81
C TYR A 182 -13.11 11.95 -7.39
N ILE A 183 -13.63 11.02 -6.58
CA ILE A 183 -13.91 9.65 -7.04
C ILE A 183 -14.94 9.61 -8.18
N GLU A 184 -15.89 10.54 -8.21
CA GLU A 184 -16.98 10.54 -9.18
C GLU A 184 -16.53 11.09 -10.54
N SER A 185 -15.60 12.04 -10.55
CA SER A 185 -14.99 12.56 -11.78
C SER A 185 -13.99 11.57 -12.39
N VAL A 186 -13.10 10.96 -11.58
CA VAL A 186 -12.15 9.94 -12.06
C VAL A 186 -12.86 8.68 -12.56
N ARG A 187 -14.07 8.38 -12.05
CA ARG A 187 -14.88 7.26 -12.51
C ARG A 187 -15.29 7.36 -13.99
N LEU A 188 -15.28 8.57 -14.55
CA LEU A 188 -15.79 8.84 -15.90
C LEU A 188 -14.69 8.75 -16.98
N ASP A 189 -13.41 8.88 -16.61
CA ASP A 189 -12.33 9.11 -17.59
C ASP A 189 -11.37 7.93 -17.79
N ILE A 190 -11.50 6.84 -17.03
CA ILE A 190 -10.61 5.67 -17.17
C ILE A 190 -11.22 4.65 -18.14
N GLU A 191 -10.74 4.67 -19.39
CA GLU A 191 -10.93 3.56 -20.33
C GLU A 191 -10.44 2.24 -19.69
N GLY A 192 -11.38 1.33 -19.39
CA GLY A 192 -11.09 0.03 -18.77
C GLY A 192 -11.48 -0.12 -17.30
N ALA A 193 -12.05 0.91 -16.66
CA ALA A 193 -12.63 0.80 -15.31
C ALA A 193 -13.73 -0.28 -15.22
N ASP A 194 -14.42 -0.56 -16.33
CA ASP A 194 -15.43 -1.61 -16.46
C ASP A 194 -14.88 -3.02 -16.20
N ASN A 195 -13.57 -3.26 -16.36
CA ASN A 195 -12.95 -4.57 -16.13
C ASN A 195 -12.54 -4.81 -14.67
N LEU A 196 -12.52 -3.78 -13.83
CA LEU A 196 -12.14 -3.87 -12.41
C LEU A 196 -13.35 -4.03 -11.48
N LEU A 197 -14.55 -3.71 -11.95
CA LEU A 197 -15.80 -3.89 -11.21
C LEU A 197 -16.43 -5.25 -11.55
N ALA A 198 -17.01 -5.89 -10.54
CA ALA A 198 -17.93 -7.00 -10.78
C ALA A 198 -19.04 -6.48 -11.72
N PRO A 199 -19.32 -7.16 -12.85
CA PRO A 199 -20.30 -6.67 -13.80
C PRO A 199 -21.64 -6.47 -13.09
N PRO A 200 -22.45 -5.47 -13.47
CA PRO A 200 -23.73 -5.19 -12.82
C PRO A 200 -24.57 -6.45 -12.62
N PRO A 201 -25.35 -6.56 -11.53
CA PRO A 201 -26.16 -7.74 -11.24
C PRO A 201 -27.02 -8.20 -12.43
N ASP A 202 -27.51 -7.25 -13.23
CA ASP A 202 -28.28 -7.51 -14.46
C ASP A 202 -27.47 -8.23 -15.53
N VAL A 203 -26.18 -7.88 -15.69
CA VAL A 203 -25.28 -8.53 -16.65
C VAL A 203 -24.94 -9.94 -16.18
N ILE A 204 -24.73 -10.14 -14.88
CA ILE A 204 -24.51 -11.46 -14.28
C ILE A 204 -25.75 -12.34 -14.48
N PHE A 205 -26.94 -11.81 -14.21
CA PHE A 205 -28.21 -12.52 -14.37
C PHE A 205 -28.50 -12.86 -15.83
N LYS A 206 -28.25 -11.93 -16.77
CA LYS A 206 -28.37 -12.18 -18.21
C LYS A 206 -27.42 -13.29 -18.66
N LYS A 207 -26.14 -13.26 -18.25
CA LYS A 207 -25.17 -14.31 -18.58
C LYS A 207 -25.59 -15.68 -18.01
N LYS A 208 -26.07 -15.73 -16.77
CA LYS A 208 -26.58 -16.97 -16.15
C LYS A 208 -27.80 -17.52 -16.89
N ASN A 209 -28.78 -16.68 -17.22
CA ASN A 209 -29.95 -17.07 -17.99
C ASN A 209 -29.60 -17.55 -19.41
N GLN A 210 -28.64 -16.90 -20.08
CA GLN A 210 -28.15 -17.36 -21.38
C GLN A 210 -27.47 -18.72 -21.28
N LYS A 211 -26.63 -18.94 -20.26
CA LYS A 211 -25.99 -20.24 -19.99
C LYS A 211 -27.02 -21.33 -19.74
N GLU A 212 -28.04 -21.08 -18.92
CA GLU A 212 -29.12 -22.04 -18.67
C GLU A 212 -29.94 -22.36 -19.92
N LYS A 213 -30.28 -21.34 -20.73
CA LYS A 213 -30.97 -21.54 -22.01
C LYS A 213 -30.15 -22.41 -22.96
N LEU A 214 -28.83 -22.17 -23.02
CA LEU A 214 -27.90 -22.94 -23.83
C LEU A 214 -27.82 -24.39 -23.35
N LEU A 215 -27.66 -24.63 -22.04
CA LEU A 215 -27.63 -25.98 -21.47
C LEU A 215 -28.94 -26.75 -21.72
N LYS A 216 -30.11 -26.10 -21.59
CA LYS A 216 -31.41 -26.69 -21.91
C LYS A 216 -31.55 -27.03 -23.40
N ALA A 217 -30.97 -26.22 -24.30
CA ALA A 217 -30.98 -26.47 -25.73
C ALA A 217 -30.04 -27.62 -26.12
N LEU A 218 -28.84 -27.67 -25.51
CA LEU A 218 -27.90 -28.77 -25.72
C LEU A 218 -28.51 -30.13 -25.35
N LYS A 219 -29.25 -30.23 -24.24
CA LYS A 219 -29.91 -31.48 -23.82
C LYS A 219 -30.87 -32.10 -24.85
N LYS A 220 -31.35 -31.32 -25.83
CA LYS A 220 -32.26 -31.79 -26.90
C LYS A 220 -31.53 -32.36 -28.12
N LEU A 221 -30.22 -32.19 -28.20
CA LEU A 221 -29.39 -32.77 -29.26
C LEU A 221 -29.03 -34.21 -28.94
N GLU A 222 -28.63 -34.97 -29.95
CA GLU A 222 -28.13 -36.33 -29.77
C GLU A 222 -26.86 -36.35 -28.89
N PRO A 223 -26.62 -37.38 -28.06
CA PRO A 223 -25.44 -37.44 -27.18
C PRO A 223 -24.11 -37.20 -27.91
N ARG A 224 -23.97 -37.75 -29.13
CA ARG A 224 -22.79 -37.55 -29.98
C ARG A 224 -22.64 -36.11 -30.48
N GLU A 225 -23.74 -35.44 -30.80
CA GLU A 225 -23.74 -34.02 -31.22
C GLU A 225 -23.37 -33.10 -30.05
N GLN A 226 -23.89 -33.40 -28.85
CA GLN A 226 -23.58 -32.66 -27.63
C GLN A 226 -22.09 -32.73 -27.29
N GLU A 227 -21.49 -33.92 -27.36
CA GLU A 227 -20.09 -34.12 -27.02
C GLU A 227 -19.15 -33.37 -27.96
N ILE A 228 -19.41 -33.41 -29.27
CA ILE A 228 -18.63 -32.67 -30.27
C ILE A 228 -18.71 -31.15 -30.01
N LEU A 229 -19.89 -30.62 -29.70
CA LEU A 229 -20.05 -29.19 -29.40
C LEU A 229 -19.38 -28.80 -28.09
N LYS A 230 -19.51 -29.61 -27.04
CA LYS A 230 -18.89 -29.33 -25.73
C LYS A 230 -17.36 -29.30 -25.84
N ARG A 231 -16.76 -30.28 -26.52
CA ARG A 231 -15.31 -30.34 -26.73
C ARG A 231 -14.80 -29.25 -27.66
N ASN A 232 -15.53 -28.91 -28.72
CA ASN A 232 -15.06 -27.88 -29.66
C ASN A 232 -15.14 -26.45 -29.11
N PHE A 233 -16.11 -26.17 -28.24
CA PHE A 233 -16.30 -24.83 -27.64
C PHE A 233 -15.85 -24.74 -26.17
N GLY A 234 -15.27 -25.81 -25.61
CA GLY A 234 -14.83 -25.85 -24.22
C GLY A 234 -15.96 -25.61 -23.20
N LEU A 235 -17.11 -26.26 -23.40
CA LEU A 235 -18.29 -26.05 -22.55
C LEU A 235 -18.35 -27.10 -21.43
N GLY A 236 -18.42 -26.64 -20.18
CA GLY A 236 -18.44 -27.51 -18.99
C GLY A 236 -17.01 -27.78 -18.52
N ASP A 237 -16.67 -29.05 -18.37
CA ASP A 237 -15.35 -29.52 -17.89
C ASP A 237 -14.42 -29.94 -19.04
N TYR A 238 -14.69 -29.49 -20.28
CA TYR A 238 -13.87 -29.82 -21.44
C TYR A 238 -13.01 -28.64 -21.86
N ASP A 239 -11.76 -28.92 -22.23
CA ASP A 239 -10.92 -27.96 -22.93
C ASP A 239 -11.38 -27.75 -24.38
N VAL A 240 -10.97 -26.61 -24.96
CA VAL A 240 -11.22 -26.28 -26.37
C VAL A 240 -10.38 -27.20 -27.25
N HIS A 241 -11.03 -28.11 -27.96
CA HIS A 241 -10.39 -29.06 -28.87
C HIS A 241 -10.59 -28.67 -30.35
N SER A 242 -9.55 -28.87 -31.14
CA SER A 242 -9.61 -28.75 -32.60
C SER A 242 -10.47 -29.87 -33.22
N LEU A 243 -10.97 -29.67 -34.44
CA LEU A 243 -11.73 -30.72 -35.15
C LEU A 243 -10.89 -31.99 -35.37
N GLU A 244 -9.56 -31.86 -35.46
CA GLU A 244 -8.64 -32.97 -35.61
C GLU A 244 -8.49 -33.77 -34.31
N GLU A 245 -8.35 -33.10 -33.18
CA GLU A 245 -8.33 -33.78 -31.87
C GLU A 245 -9.64 -34.51 -31.60
N ILE A 246 -10.78 -33.88 -31.89
CA ILE A 246 -12.09 -34.51 -31.73
C ILE A 246 -12.24 -35.71 -32.67
N SER A 247 -11.68 -35.64 -33.88
CA SER A 247 -11.68 -36.74 -34.84
C SER A 247 -10.94 -37.97 -34.31
N ARG A 248 -9.80 -37.75 -33.63
CA ARG A 248 -9.00 -38.81 -32.98
C ARG A 248 -9.71 -39.40 -31.77
N ILE A 249 -10.32 -38.57 -30.94
CA ILE A 249 -11.04 -39.02 -29.73
C ILE A 249 -12.27 -39.86 -30.10
N MET A 250 -13.01 -39.45 -31.13
CA MET A 250 -14.26 -40.09 -31.54
C MET A 250 -14.09 -41.18 -32.60
N ASN A 251 -12.85 -41.46 -33.05
CA ASN A 251 -12.52 -42.41 -34.12
C ASN A 251 -13.35 -42.20 -35.40
N ILE A 252 -13.50 -40.94 -35.83
CA ILE A 252 -14.29 -40.54 -36.99
C ILE A 252 -13.45 -39.57 -37.83
N THR A 253 -13.68 -39.49 -39.15
CA THR A 253 -12.94 -38.56 -40.01
C THR A 253 -13.21 -37.09 -39.64
N ARG A 254 -12.20 -36.23 -39.79
CA ARG A 254 -12.31 -34.77 -39.56
C ARG A 254 -13.52 -34.15 -40.26
N GLU A 255 -13.76 -34.55 -41.51
CA GLU A 255 -14.87 -34.05 -42.30
C GLU A 255 -16.22 -34.48 -41.73
N ARG A 256 -16.31 -35.70 -41.20
CA ARG A 256 -17.52 -36.18 -40.55
C ARG A 256 -17.79 -35.46 -39.22
N VAL A 257 -16.76 -35.11 -38.45
CA VAL A 257 -16.90 -34.25 -37.26
C VAL A 257 -17.43 -32.86 -37.65
N ARG A 258 -16.92 -32.27 -38.75
CA ARG A 258 -17.40 -30.99 -39.28
C ARG A 258 -18.89 -31.05 -39.65
N GLN A 259 -19.30 -32.08 -40.39
CA GLN A 259 -20.70 -32.29 -40.78
C GLN A 259 -21.63 -32.42 -39.57
N ILE A 260 -21.23 -33.20 -38.56
CA ILE A 260 -22.03 -33.38 -37.34
C ILE A 260 -22.12 -32.05 -36.56
N LYS A 261 -21.01 -31.30 -36.45
CA LYS A 261 -21.01 -29.97 -35.83
C LYS A 261 -21.97 -29.01 -36.52
N GLU A 262 -21.94 -28.91 -37.84
CA GLU A 262 -22.81 -27.99 -38.60
C GLU A 262 -24.29 -28.38 -38.48
N ASN A 263 -24.59 -29.67 -38.55
CA ASN A 263 -25.95 -30.18 -38.34
C ASN A 263 -26.44 -29.88 -36.91
N ALA A 264 -25.57 -30.09 -35.91
CA ALA A 264 -25.88 -29.80 -34.51
C ALA A 264 -26.13 -28.29 -34.28
N LEU A 265 -25.31 -27.42 -34.87
CA LEU A 265 -25.51 -25.96 -34.80
C LEU A 265 -26.81 -25.51 -35.48
N ARG A 266 -27.16 -26.10 -36.63
CA ARG A 266 -28.45 -25.85 -37.30
C ARG A 266 -29.63 -26.26 -36.42
N LYS A 267 -29.59 -27.46 -35.82
CA LYS A 267 -30.62 -27.92 -34.86
C LYS A 267 -30.71 -27.00 -33.65
N LEU A 268 -29.58 -26.60 -33.08
CA LEU A 268 -29.50 -25.70 -31.92
C LEU A 268 -30.11 -24.33 -32.23
N LYS A 269 -29.86 -23.78 -33.42
CA LYS A 269 -30.48 -22.52 -33.89
C LYS A 269 -32.01 -22.62 -33.96
N ILE A 270 -32.55 -23.74 -34.46
CA ILE A 270 -34.00 -23.98 -34.52
C ILE A 270 -34.61 -24.12 -33.11
N VAL A 271 -33.93 -24.82 -32.21
CA VAL A 271 -34.38 -25.00 -30.82
C VAL A 271 -34.39 -23.68 -30.05
N LEU A 272 -33.42 -22.79 -30.31
CA LEU A 272 -33.36 -21.46 -29.71
C LEU A 272 -34.35 -20.47 -30.34
N SER A 273 -34.65 -20.58 -31.65
CA SER A 273 -35.62 -19.70 -32.32
C SER A 273 -37.08 -20.04 -31.99
N ARG A 274 -37.43 -21.33 -31.86
CA ARG A 274 -38.79 -21.78 -31.49
C ARG A 274 -39.24 -21.36 -30.08
N ARG A 275 -38.34 -20.83 -29.24
CA ARG A 275 -38.64 -20.33 -27.89
C ARG A 275 -38.79 -18.81 -27.80
N LYS A 276 -38.74 -18.10 -28.94
CA LYS A 276 -39.01 -16.65 -29.03
C LYS A 276 -40.50 -16.33 -29.31
N SER A 277 -41.36 -17.35 -29.41
CA SER A 277 -42.82 -17.23 -29.49
C SER A 277 -43.46 -17.62 -28.18
#